data_AF-A0A549SXQ3-F1
#
_entry.id   AF-A0A549SXQ3-F1
#
_cell.length_a   1.000
_cell.length_b   1.000
_cell.length_c   1.000
_cell.angle_alpha   90.00
_cell.angle_beta   90.00
_cell.angle_gamma   90.00
#
_symmetry.space_group_name_H-M   'P 1'
#
loop_
_entity.id
_entity.type
_entity.pdbx_description
1 polymer ?
#
loop_
_entity_poly.entity_id
_entity_poly.type
_entity_poly.pdbx_seq_one_letter_code
_entity_poly.pdbx_strand_id
1 'polypeptide(L)'
;MIFRLTIGFAALILATAAIAAEQRPGAVPAAAVSPPIASAPTVAATPAQLALARTIVVDSGIASSFRLIIPQYLEQIALSVTRTRPEMVPDLNLVLAAVRPEFDKKVEEMIDSAAQLYTQRFSPKELEDVAAFFKSASGRKYVGMQPVLMSDMFVAMQAWSQKISVDMMTRVREEMRKKGHEL
;
A
#
# COMPACT_ATOMS: atom_id res chain seq x y z
N MET A 1 -6.21 17.93 -17.13
CA MET A 1 -4.91 17.85 -16.43
C MET A 1 -5.02 16.73 -15.40
N ILE A 2 -4.29 15.63 -15.62
CA ILE A 2 -4.45 14.34 -14.92
C ILE A 2 -3.58 14.37 -13.65
N PHE A 3 -4.19 14.23 -12.47
CA PHE A 3 -3.45 14.13 -11.20
C PHE A 3 -3.11 12.66 -10.92
N ARG A 4 -1.81 12.33 -10.96
CA ARG A 4 -1.29 11.02 -10.54
C ARG A 4 -1.00 11.08 -9.04
N LEU A 5 -1.76 10.33 -8.25
CA LEU A 5 -1.56 10.20 -6.81
C LEU A 5 -0.57 9.07 -6.52
N THR A 6 0.70 9.40 -6.29
CA THR A 6 1.68 8.48 -5.73
C THR A 6 1.49 8.41 -4.21
N ILE A 7 1.04 7.27 -3.71
CA ILE A 7 0.95 6.97 -2.28
C ILE A 7 2.38 6.74 -1.77
N GLY A 8 2.98 7.77 -1.16
CA GLY A 8 4.26 7.67 -0.47
C GLY A 8 4.05 7.28 1.00
N PHE A 9 4.60 6.14 1.41
CA PHE A 9 4.75 5.75 2.81
C PHE A 9 5.61 6.77 3.55
N ALA A 10 5.01 7.56 4.43
CA ALA A 10 5.74 8.50 5.28
C ALA A 10 6.39 7.76 6.46
N ALA A 11 7.72 7.57 6.39
CA ALA A 11 8.51 7.13 7.53
C ALA A 11 8.76 8.32 8.47
N LEU A 12 8.12 8.29 9.64
CA LEU A 12 8.30 9.28 10.71
C LEU A 12 9.53 8.90 11.54
N ILE A 13 10.64 9.62 11.38
CA ILE A 13 11.84 9.46 12.22
C ILE A 13 11.70 10.38 13.43
N LEU A 14 11.50 9.80 14.61
CA LEU A 14 11.61 10.48 15.90
C LEU A 14 13.10 10.69 16.23
N ALA A 15 13.58 11.93 16.09
CA ALA A 15 14.90 12.34 16.57
C ALA A 15 14.80 12.75 18.06
N THR A 16 15.29 11.90 18.96
CA THR A 16 15.53 12.28 20.36
C THR A 16 16.83 13.11 20.44
N ALA A 17 16.69 14.36 20.85
CA ALA A 17 17.80 15.25 21.16
C ALA A 17 18.45 14.84 22.50
N ALA A 18 19.79 14.73 22.52
CA ALA A 18 20.55 14.75 23.76
C ALA A 18 21.94 15.40 23.56
N ILE A 19 22.00 16.65 24.05
CA ILE A 19 23.07 17.29 24.81
C ILE A 19 24.41 17.61 24.11
N ALA A 20 24.73 18.90 24.21
CA ALA A 20 25.93 19.58 23.81
C ALA A 20 27.19 19.08 24.53
N ALA A 21 28.27 18.90 23.75
CA ALA A 21 29.64 18.96 24.24
C ALA A 21 30.55 19.49 23.11
N GLU A 22 31.09 20.70 23.33
CA GLU A 22 32.37 21.24 22.85
C GLU A 22 32.82 20.97 21.40
N GLN A 23 32.64 21.99 20.54
CA GLN A 23 33.29 22.06 19.22
C GLN A 23 34.80 22.31 19.37
N ARG A 24 35.60 21.24 19.26
CA ARG A 24 37.00 21.33 18.84
C ARG A 24 37.08 21.15 17.31
N PRO A 25 37.87 21.94 16.57
CA PRO A 25 38.09 21.70 15.15
C PRO A 25 39.08 20.54 15.00
N GLY A 26 38.55 19.33 14.78
CA GLY A 26 39.37 18.15 14.56
C GLY A 26 38.54 16.96 14.08
N ALA A 27 38.98 16.38 12.96
CA ALA A 27 38.52 15.13 12.35
C ALA A 27 37.10 15.11 11.75
N VAL A 28 37.06 14.99 10.42
CA VAL A 28 35.88 14.57 9.67
C VAL A 28 35.48 13.18 10.19
N PRO A 29 34.27 12.96 10.74
CA PRO A 29 33.86 11.63 11.14
C PRO A 29 33.72 10.78 9.88
N ALA A 30 34.54 9.74 9.78
CA ALA A 30 34.36 8.68 8.82
C ALA A 30 32.93 8.14 8.99
N ALA A 31 32.14 8.21 7.92
CA ALA A 31 30.81 7.64 7.89
C ALA A 31 30.89 6.18 8.34
N ALA A 32 30.26 5.87 9.47
CA ALA A 32 30.08 4.50 9.92
C ALA A 32 29.24 3.78 8.86
N VAL A 33 29.91 3.01 8.01
CA VAL A 33 29.26 2.08 7.09
C VAL A 33 28.58 1.03 7.96
N SER A 34 27.25 1.07 8.04
CA SER A 34 26.48 0.00 8.66
C SER A 34 26.93 -1.33 8.06
N PRO A 35 27.23 -2.37 8.87
CA PRO A 35 27.62 -3.65 8.34
C PRO A 35 26.52 -4.19 7.41
N PRO A 36 26.87 -4.83 6.28
CA PRO A 36 25.88 -5.48 5.43
C PRO A 36 25.12 -6.49 6.29
N ILE A 37 23.79 -6.47 6.21
CA ILE A 37 22.96 -7.56 6.72
C ILE A 37 23.44 -8.80 5.97
N ALA A 38 24.17 -9.67 6.64
CA ALA A 38 24.62 -10.91 6.07
C ALA A 38 23.38 -11.68 5.62
N SER A 39 23.28 -11.94 4.31
CA SER A 39 22.28 -12.85 3.76
C SER A 39 22.56 -14.23 4.34
N ALA A 40 21.86 -14.57 5.42
CA ALA A 40 21.84 -15.94 5.92
C ALA A 40 21.42 -16.87 4.76
N PRO A 41 21.94 -18.10 4.69
CA PRO A 41 21.55 -19.05 3.64
C PRO A 41 20.03 -19.21 3.67
N THR A 42 19.39 -18.93 2.54
CA THR A 42 17.94 -19.03 2.38
C THR A 42 17.55 -20.50 2.44
N VAL A 43 17.19 -20.98 3.62
CA VAL A 43 16.51 -22.28 3.75
C VAL A 43 15.20 -22.16 2.99
N ALA A 44 14.98 -23.08 2.04
CA ALA A 44 13.73 -23.10 1.29
C ALA A 44 12.54 -23.22 2.25
N ALA A 45 11.50 -22.40 2.02
CA ALA A 45 10.31 -22.40 2.86
C ALA A 45 9.62 -23.77 2.84
N THR A 46 9.16 -24.22 4.01
CA THR A 46 8.38 -25.45 4.11
C THR A 46 6.97 -25.28 3.54
N PRO A 47 6.30 -26.35 3.11
CA PRO A 47 4.90 -26.28 2.64
C PRO A 47 3.95 -25.64 3.66
N ALA A 48 4.18 -25.88 4.96
CA ALA A 48 3.38 -25.28 6.03
C ALA A 48 3.56 -23.76 6.12
N GLN A 49 4.80 -23.26 5.99
CA GLN A 49 5.08 -21.83 5.96
C GLN A 49 4.45 -21.16 4.74
N LEU A 50 4.49 -21.82 3.58
CA LEU A 50 3.83 -21.33 2.36
C LEU A 50 2.31 -21.27 2.51
N ALA A 51 1.69 -22.27 3.14
CA ALA A 51 0.26 -22.26 3.40
C ALA A 51 -0.17 -21.13 4.36
N LEU A 52 0.62 -20.86 5.40
CA LEU A 52 0.41 -19.70 6.29
C LEU A 52 0.58 -18.38 5.54
N ALA A 53 1.65 -18.23 4.77
CA ALA A 53 1.89 -17.04 3.96
C ALA A 53 0.78 -16.80 2.93
N ARG A 54 0.29 -17.86 2.27
CA ARG A 54 -0.85 -17.78 1.35
C ARG A 54 -2.13 -17.32 2.06
N THR A 55 -2.37 -17.84 3.27
CA THR A 55 -3.46 -17.34 4.13
C THR A 55 -3.32 -15.83 4.36
N ILE A 56 -2.13 -15.36 4.75
CA ILE A 56 -1.90 -13.92 4.99
C ILE A 56 -2.23 -13.11 3.74
N VAL A 57 -1.74 -13.50 2.57
CA VAL A 57 -2.00 -12.79 1.31
C VAL A 57 -3.50 -12.71 0.98
N VAL A 58 -4.24 -13.80 1.22
CA VAL A 58 -5.68 -13.85 0.95
C VAL A 58 -6.48 -13.07 1.99
N ASP A 59 -6.26 -13.34 3.27
CA ASP A 59 -7.11 -12.83 4.37
C ASP A 59 -6.79 -11.38 4.73
N SER A 60 -5.59 -10.88 4.41
CA SER A 60 -5.25 -9.45 4.55
C SER A 60 -5.91 -8.57 3.48
N GLY A 61 -6.52 -9.16 2.45
CA GLY A 61 -7.12 -8.45 1.33
C GLY A 61 -6.18 -8.15 0.17
N ILE A 62 -4.88 -8.49 0.26
CA ILE A 62 -3.91 -8.28 -0.83
C ILE A 62 -4.32 -9.03 -2.10
N ALA A 63 -4.78 -10.28 -1.96
CA ALA A 63 -5.25 -11.08 -3.10
C ALA A 63 -6.41 -10.42 -3.86
N SER A 64 -7.24 -9.63 -3.19
CA SER A 64 -8.34 -8.91 -3.84
C SER A 64 -7.82 -7.91 -4.86
N SER A 65 -6.69 -7.25 -4.59
CA SER A 65 -6.04 -6.35 -5.56
C SER A 65 -5.58 -7.08 -6.82
N PHE A 66 -5.03 -8.30 -6.68
CA PHE A 66 -4.64 -9.12 -7.83
C PHE A 66 -5.85 -9.55 -8.66
N ARG A 67 -6.95 -9.93 -8.00
CA ARG A 67 -8.20 -10.34 -8.67
C ARG A 67 -8.88 -9.21 -9.46
N LEU A 68 -8.57 -7.94 -9.17
CA LEU A 68 -9.09 -6.80 -9.93
C LEU A 68 -8.40 -6.61 -11.27
N ILE A 69 -7.18 -7.13 -11.44
CA ILE A 69 -6.35 -6.89 -12.63
C ILE A 69 -6.96 -7.53 -13.87
N ILE A 70 -7.39 -8.80 -13.78
CA ILE A 70 -7.91 -9.53 -14.94
C ILE A 70 -9.21 -8.90 -15.48
N PRO A 71 -10.24 -8.62 -14.64
CA PRO A 71 -11.45 -7.92 -15.11
C PRO A 71 -11.13 -6.57 -15.78
N GLN A 72 -10.18 -5.79 -15.25
CA GLN A 72 -9.78 -4.52 -15.85
C GLN A 72 -9.17 -4.70 -17.24
N TYR A 73 -8.33 -5.71 -17.44
CA TYR A 73 -7.81 -6.01 -18.78
C TYR A 73 -8.90 -6.47 -19.75
N LEU A 74 -9.79 -7.35 -19.32
CA LEU A 74 -10.90 -7.84 -20.15
C LEU A 74 -11.84 -6.70 -20.55
N GLU A 75 -12.15 -5.78 -19.62
CA GLU A 75 -12.95 -4.58 -19.89
C GLU A 75 -12.26 -3.64 -20.89
N GLN A 76 -10.96 -3.41 -20.75
CA GLN A 76 -10.20 -2.59 -21.70
C GLN A 76 -10.20 -3.19 -23.11
N ILE A 77 -10.07 -4.52 -23.22
CA ILE A 77 -10.19 -5.24 -24.49
C ILE A 77 -11.60 -5.06 -25.06
N ALA A 78 -12.63 -5.25 -24.24
CA ALA A 78 -14.03 -5.10 -24.64
C ALA A 78 -14.32 -3.70 -25.21
N LEU A 79 -13.89 -2.66 -24.50
CA LEU A 79 -14.05 -1.26 -24.91
C LEU A 79 -13.32 -0.97 -26.23
N SER A 80 -12.11 -1.49 -26.40
CA SER A 80 -11.30 -1.29 -27.62
C SER A 80 -11.97 -1.91 -28.85
N VAL A 81 -12.42 -3.17 -28.73
CA VAL A 81 -13.06 -3.88 -29.83
C VAL A 81 -14.44 -3.29 -30.11
N THR A 82 -15.28 -3.02 -29.11
CA THR A 82 -16.61 -2.41 -29.31
C THR A 82 -16.54 -1.08 -30.05
N ARG A 83 -15.51 -0.26 -29.76
CA ARG A 83 -15.31 1.03 -30.43
C ARG A 83 -14.94 0.90 -31.91
N THR A 84 -14.23 -0.16 -32.28
CA THR A 84 -13.70 -0.33 -33.65
C THR A 84 -14.50 -1.30 -34.50
N ARG A 85 -15.20 -2.25 -33.86
CA ARG A 85 -15.91 -3.39 -34.46
C ARG A 85 -17.13 -3.77 -33.60
N PRO A 86 -18.17 -2.91 -33.54
CA PRO A 86 -19.36 -3.16 -32.72
C PRO A 86 -20.11 -4.44 -33.13
N GLU A 87 -19.99 -4.86 -34.39
CA GLU A 87 -20.57 -6.10 -34.91
C GLU A 87 -19.98 -7.36 -34.25
N MET A 88 -18.76 -7.28 -33.67
CA MET A 88 -18.08 -8.40 -33.03
C MET A 88 -18.45 -8.59 -31.55
N VAL A 89 -19.24 -7.70 -30.96
CA VAL A 89 -19.57 -7.72 -29.52
C VAL A 89 -20.17 -9.06 -29.05
N PRO A 90 -21.10 -9.71 -29.77
CA PRO A 90 -21.65 -11.00 -29.34
C PRO A 90 -20.58 -12.08 -29.18
N ASP A 91 -19.75 -12.26 -30.21
CA ASP A 91 -18.66 -13.26 -30.21
C ASP A 91 -17.57 -12.89 -29.21
N LEU A 92 -17.24 -11.60 -29.10
CA LEU A 92 -16.27 -11.10 -28.14
C LEU A 92 -16.68 -11.45 -26.71
N ASN A 93 -17.95 -11.28 -26.35
CA ASN A 93 -18.44 -11.62 -25.01
C ASN A 93 -18.27 -13.12 -24.70
N LEU A 94 -18.54 -13.99 -25.68
CA LEU A 94 -18.33 -15.43 -25.56
C LEU A 94 -16.84 -15.76 -25.37
N VAL A 95 -15.97 -15.15 -26.16
CA VAL A 95 -14.51 -15.36 -26.08
C VAL A 95 -13.97 -14.86 -24.74
N LEU A 96 -14.33 -13.65 -24.30
CA LEU A 96 -13.90 -13.10 -23.01
C LEU A 96 -14.34 -13.99 -21.84
N ALA A 97 -15.57 -14.53 -21.89
CA ALA A 97 -16.04 -15.49 -20.90
C ALA A 97 -15.26 -16.81 -20.95
N ALA A 98 -14.88 -17.29 -22.14
CA ALA A 98 -14.15 -18.54 -22.32
C ALA A 98 -12.68 -18.45 -21.88
N VAL A 99 -12.00 -17.32 -22.10
CA VAL A 99 -10.59 -17.15 -21.73
C VAL A 99 -10.41 -16.77 -20.25
N ARG A 100 -11.43 -16.19 -19.60
CA ARG A 100 -11.34 -15.73 -18.21
C ARG A 100 -10.79 -16.79 -17.23
N PRO A 101 -11.23 -18.06 -17.23
CA PRO A 101 -10.71 -19.06 -16.30
C PRO A 101 -9.21 -19.35 -16.46
N GLU A 102 -8.66 -19.17 -17.67
CA GLU A 102 -7.21 -19.28 -17.90
C GLU A 102 -6.46 -18.18 -17.16
N PHE A 103 -6.94 -16.94 -17.28
CA PHE A 103 -6.32 -15.79 -16.62
C PHE A 103 -6.57 -15.75 -15.11
N ASP A 104 -7.67 -16.32 -14.62
CA ASP A 104 -7.89 -16.50 -13.18
C ASP A 104 -6.78 -17.38 -12.56
N LYS A 105 -6.21 -18.35 -13.29
CA LYS A 105 -5.04 -19.12 -12.83
C LYS A 105 -3.78 -18.25 -12.66
N LYS A 106 -3.62 -17.20 -13.46
CA LYS A 106 -2.52 -16.24 -13.31
C LYS A 106 -2.61 -15.44 -12.01
N VAL A 107 -3.82 -15.24 -11.51
CA VAL A 107 -4.01 -14.64 -10.18
C VAL A 107 -3.50 -15.58 -9.09
N GLU A 108 -3.77 -16.88 -9.20
CA GLU A 108 -3.27 -17.88 -8.25
C GLU A 108 -1.74 -17.98 -8.27
N GLU A 109 -1.12 -17.98 -9.46
CA GLU A 109 0.35 -17.91 -9.59
C GLU A 109 0.95 -16.67 -8.88
N MET A 110 0.26 -15.53 -8.93
CA MET A 110 0.68 -14.31 -8.25
C MET A 110 0.48 -14.41 -6.73
N ILE A 111 -0.59 -15.04 -6.26
CA ILE A 111 -0.81 -15.29 -4.82
C ILE A 111 0.31 -16.17 -4.27
N ASP A 112 0.70 -17.23 -4.98
CA ASP A 112 1.77 -18.12 -4.56
C ASP A 112 3.14 -17.41 -4.57
N SER A 113 3.40 -16.60 -5.60
CA SER A 113 4.60 -15.77 -5.67
C SER A 113 4.66 -14.75 -4.51
N ALA A 114 3.54 -14.14 -4.14
CA ALA A 114 3.45 -13.25 -2.99
C ALA A 114 3.68 -13.99 -1.68
N ALA A 115 3.11 -15.19 -1.51
CA ALA A 115 3.34 -16.04 -0.34
C ALA A 115 4.84 -16.35 -0.15
N GLN A 116 5.56 -16.66 -1.24
CA GLN A 116 7.01 -16.86 -1.19
C GLN A 116 7.74 -15.62 -0.64
N LEU A 117 7.34 -14.41 -1.04
CA LEU A 117 7.95 -13.17 -0.54
C LEU A 117 7.75 -12.97 0.97
N TYR A 118 6.61 -13.40 1.52
CA TYR A 118 6.36 -13.41 2.96
C TYR A 118 7.28 -14.39 3.69
N THR A 119 7.43 -15.62 3.18
CA THR A 119 8.32 -16.62 3.80
C THR A 119 9.80 -16.21 3.83
N GLN A 120 10.21 -15.29 2.95
CA GLN A 120 11.57 -14.74 2.94
C GLN A 120 11.79 -13.64 3.98
N ARG A 121 10.72 -13.07 4.54
CA ARG A 121 10.75 -11.87 5.40
C ARG A 121 10.26 -12.11 6.82
N PHE A 122 9.49 -13.17 7.01
CA PHE A 122 8.89 -13.52 8.30
C PHE A 122 9.40 -14.88 8.75
N SER A 123 9.68 -14.99 10.04
CA SER A 123 9.94 -16.28 10.68
C SER A 123 8.67 -17.15 10.68
N PRO A 124 8.80 -18.48 10.84
CA PRO A 124 7.63 -19.36 10.94
C PRO A 124 6.62 -18.94 12.01
N LYS A 125 7.10 -18.48 13.18
CA LYS A 125 6.22 -18.02 14.26
C LYS A 125 5.46 -16.75 13.86
N GLU A 126 6.12 -15.78 13.24
CA GLU A 126 5.45 -14.54 12.82
C GLU A 126 4.42 -14.80 11.72
N LEU A 127 4.69 -15.73 10.80
CA LEU A 127 3.69 -16.17 9.82
C LEU A 127 2.44 -16.74 10.50
N GLU A 128 2.62 -17.54 11.54
CA GLU A 128 1.51 -18.11 12.33
C GLU A 128 0.71 -17.02 13.04
N ASP A 129 1.39 -16.13 13.76
CA ASP A 129 0.75 -15.03 14.52
C ASP A 129 -0.06 -14.10 13.59
N VAL A 130 0.51 -13.71 12.45
CA VAL A 130 -0.16 -12.83 11.48
C VAL A 130 -1.33 -13.54 10.80
N ALA A 131 -1.16 -14.81 10.42
CA ALA A 131 -2.25 -15.61 9.86
C ALA A 131 -3.41 -15.76 10.87
N ALA A 132 -3.10 -16.01 12.16
CA ALA A 132 -4.08 -16.11 13.22
C ALA A 132 -4.86 -14.80 13.41
N PHE A 133 -4.17 -13.65 13.35
CA PHE A 133 -4.83 -12.35 13.42
C PHE A 133 -5.84 -12.16 12.28
N PHE A 134 -5.44 -12.34 11.02
CA PHE A 134 -6.34 -12.13 9.88
C PHE A 134 -7.50 -13.15 9.84
N LYS A 135 -7.31 -14.37 10.36
CA LYS A 135 -8.39 -15.34 10.58
C LYS A 135 -9.31 -15.01 11.75
N SER A 136 -8.94 -14.12 12.66
CA SER A 136 -9.80 -13.76 13.80
C SER A 136 -11.02 -12.93 13.35
N ALA A 137 -12.05 -12.88 14.19
CA ALA A 137 -13.22 -12.01 13.94
C ALA A 137 -12.82 -10.53 13.84
N SER A 138 -11.88 -10.09 14.68
CA SER A 138 -11.34 -8.73 14.66
C SER A 138 -10.53 -8.46 13.40
N GLY A 139 -9.69 -9.38 12.96
CA GLY A 139 -8.89 -9.24 11.73
C GLY A 139 -9.77 -9.14 10.48
N ARG A 140 -10.77 -10.02 10.35
CA ARG A 140 -11.75 -9.93 9.25
C ARG A 140 -12.52 -8.61 9.28
N LYS A 141 -12.97 -8.18 10.46
CA LYS A 141 -13.64 -6.87 10.61
C LYS A 141 -12.71 -5.72 10.23
N TYR A 142 -11.46 -5.76 10.66
CA TYR A 142 -10.46 -4.76 10.33
C TYR A 142 -10.28 -4.63 8.81
N VAL A 143 -10.00 -5.73 8.11
CA VAL A 143 -9.84 -5.74 6.64
C VAL A 143 -11.12 -5.29 5.93
N GLY A 144 -12.28 -5.79 6.34
CA GLY A 144 -13.57 -5.42 5.74
C GLY A 144 -13.96 -3.96 5.95
N MET A 145 -13.54 -3.33 7.05
CA MET A 145 -13.84 -1.93 7.36
C MET A 145 -12.85 -0.94 6.74
N GLN A 146 -11.69 -1.37 6.26
CA GLN A 146 -10.67 -0.47 5.70
C GLN A 146 -11.22 0.47 4.61
N PRO A 147 -11.98 0.02 3.59
CA PRO A 147 -12.50 0.92 2.56
C PRO A 147 -13.43 2.01 3.12
N VAL A 148 -14.29 1.64 4.08
CA VAL A 148 -15.21 2.57 4.74
C VAL A 148 -14.42 3.60 5.57
N LEU A 149 -13.47 3.13 6.38
CA LEU A 149 -12.64 4.01 7.19
C LEU A 149 -11.82 4.98 6.33
N MET A 150 -11.28 4.55 5.19
CA MET A 150 -10.56 5.44 4.28
C MET A 150 -11.49 6.50 3.67
N SER A 151 -12.72 6.12 3.29
CA SER A 151 -13.74 7.07 2.81
C SER A 151 -14.10 8.11 3.87
N ASP A 152 -14.34 7.66 5.11
CA ASP A 152 -14.68 8.55 6.23
C ASP A 152 -13.53 9.49 6.57
N MET A 153 -12.28 8.99 6.54
CA MET A 153 -11.08 9.82 6.76
C MET A 153 -10.90 10.86 5.66
N PHE A 154 -11.27 10.57 4.40
CA PHE A 154 -11.21 11.57 3.34
C PHE A 154 -12.17 12.74 3.60
N VAL A 155 -13.40 12.47 4.03
CA VAL A 155 -14.37 13.50 4.41
C VAL A 155 -13.87 14.31 5.61
N ALA A 156 -13.33 13.63 6.63
CA ALA A 156 -12.74 14.30 7.78
C ALA A 156 -11.56 15.22 7.39
N MET A 157 -10.71 14.77 6.45
CA MET A 157 -9.59 15.53 5.93
C MET A 157 -10.03 16.81 5.21
N GLN A 158 -11.13 16.77 4.44
CA GLN A 158 -11.68 17.95 3.79
C GLN A 158 -12.13 19.00 4.81
N ALA A 159 -12.88 18.58 5.84
CA ALA A 159 -13.33 19.48 6.90
C ALA A 159 -12.14 20.09 7.67
N TRP A 160 -11.14 19.26 8.01
CA TRP A 160 -9.92 19.70 8.67
C TRP A 160 -9.13 20.71 7.83
N SER A 161 -8.99 20.47 6.53
CA SER A 161 -8.28 21.38 5.60
C SER A 161 -8.93 22.75 5.51
N GLN A 162 -10.27 22.82 5.44
CA GLN A 162 -11.00 24.09 5.43
C GLN A 162 -10.76 24.89 6.72
N LYS A 163 -10.84 24.22 7.88
CA LYS A 163 -10.57 24.85 9.17
C LYS A 163 -9.16 25.41 9.25
N ILE A 164 -8.16 24.62 8.88
CA ILE A 164 -6.76 25.08 8.89
C ILE A 164 -6.56 26.28 7.99
N SER A 165 -7.19 26.32 6.80
CA SER A 165 -7.05 27.47 5.90
C SER A 165 -7.54 28.77 6.55
N VAL A 166 -8.69 28.73 7.22
CA VAL A 166 -9.26 29.87 7.95
C VAL A 166 -8.36 30.28 9.11
N ASP A 167 -7.93 29.33 9.93
CA ASP A 167 -7.08 29.58 11.11
C ASP A 167 -5.73 30.18 10.69
N MET A 168 -5.11 29.64 9.62
CA MET A 168 -3.87 30.15 9.06
C MET A 168 -4.03 31.57 8.51
N MET A 169 -5.07 31.85 7.72
CA MET A 169 -5.29 33.20 7.19
C MET A 169 -5.56 34.22 8.29
N THR A 170 -6.29 33.82 9.32
CA THR A 170 -6.51 34.67 10.51
C THR A 170 -5.19 35.01 11.16
N ARG A 171 -4.34 34.01 11.39
CA ARG A 171 -3.02 34.24 12.00
C ARG A 171 -2.10 35.10 11.13
N VAL A 172 -2.10 34.87 9.81
CA VAL A 172 -1.30 35.67 8.88
C VAL A 172 -1.72 37.14 8.92
N ARG A 173 -3.03 37.44 8.94
CA ARG A 173 -3.53 38.81 9.07
C ARG A 173 -3.09 39.46 10.38
N GLU A 174 -3.16 38.74 11.49
CA GLU A 174 -2.69 39.25 12.79
C GLU A 174 -1.21 39.64 12.75
N GLU A 175 -0.36 38.77 12.19
CA GLU A 175 1.08 39.02 12.09
C GLU A 175 1.42 40.16 11.12
N MET A 176 0.66 40.28 10.02
CA MET A 176 0.85 41.38 9.06
C MET A 176 0.39 42.72 9.63
N ARG A 177 -0.70 42.74 10.42
CA ARG A 177 -1.14 43.94 11.15
C ARG A 177 -0.08 44.44 12.12
N LYS A 178 0.60 43.53 12.84
CA LYS A 178 1.74 43.90 13.72
C LYS A 178 2.90 44.54 12.96
N LYS A 179 3.02 44.27 11.66
CA LYS A 179 4.02 44.86 10.76
C LYS A 179 3.54 46.14 10.06
N GLY A 180 2.32 46.61 10.36
CA GLY A 180 1.76 47.83 9.78
C GLY A 180 1.08 47.62 8.42
N HIS A 181 0.77 46.38 8.04
CA HIS A 181 0.04 46.05 6.81
C HIS A 181 -1.35 45.49 7.14
N GLU A 182 -2.42 46.02 6.53
CA GLU A 182 -3.76 45.41 6.57
C GLU A 182 -3.99 44.49 5.36
N LEU A 183 -4.62 43.33 5.61
CA LEU A 183 -4.87 42.23 4.68
C LEU A 183 -6.28 41.66 4.86
#